data_AF-A0A9W6T6N4-F1
#
_entry.id   AF-A0A9W6T6N4-F1
#
_cell.length_a   1.000
_cell.length_b   1.000
_cell.length_c   1.000
_cell.angle_alpha   90.00
_cell.angle_beta   90.00
_cell.angle_gamma   90.00
#
_symmetry.space_group_name_H-M   'P 1'
#
loop_
_entity.id
_entity.type
_entity.pdbx_description
1 polymer ?
#
loop_
_entity_poly.entity_id
_entity_poly.type
_entity_poly.pdbx_seq_one_letter_code
_entity_poly.pdbx_strand_id
1 'polypeptide(L)'
;MSNDILNKIDESDESEDDNFEIQCSQGKAETESQFFNNISKFNISINNSNTDIKILNQVDDKFILIKLRLSTKDEFQNSQFSSCHMNDTHTVLALLDQHACDERIKLENLIKNYIYDINHIDSIANYKIIRPIEIVLTVEEIQLLENFKNNLSFWGIRFDILKNGNSDDYEDEDKIVRITHLPDFTQSRFLKNGKEFELRNGIRQYLFDILNQKKRKYSSCQVVDVGGNSVGGNGDEWWLYIPHMPDMILEILKSKSCRSAVMFGDKLSIEECDRLVEQLRQTRIPFRCAHGRPSVAPLIELEKDGGK
;
A
#
# COMPACT_ATOMS: atom_id res chain seq x y z
N MET A 1 -29.46 -42.10 4.93
CA MET A 1 -28.26 -42.13 4.06
C MET A 1 -27.67 -40.74 4.16
N SER A 2 -27.07 -40.43 5.32
CA SER A 2 -25.62 -40.53 5.58
C SER A 2 -24.91 -39.46 4.76
N ASN A 3 -24.68 -38.29 5.36
CA ASN A 3 -23.37 -37.92 5.94
C ASN A 3 -22.24 -38.19 4.96
N ASP A 4 -21.79 -37.14 4.26
CA ASP A 4 -20.38 -36.85 4.00
C ASP A 4 -20.27 -35.50 3.28
N ILE A 5 -19.13 -34.83 3.45
CA ILE A 5 -18.76 -33.49 2.98
C ILE A 5 -19.13 -32.34 3.95
N LEU A 6 -18.91 -32.57 5.24
CA LEU A 6 -18.49 -31.57 6.22
C LEU A 6 -17.28 -32.19 6.92
N ASN A 7 -16.07 -31.89 6.44
CA ASN A 7 -14.79 -31.97 7.14
C ASN A 7 -13.64 -31.75 6.15
N LYS A 8 -13.14 -30.52 6.10
CA LYS A 8 -11.75 -30.16 5.82
C LYS A 8 -11.56 -28.72 6.29
N ILE A 9 -11.62 -28.57 7.61
CA ILE A 9 -10.98 -27.46 8.32
C ILE A 9 -9.62 -28.04 8.68
N ASP A 10 -8.63 -27.76 7.84
CA ASP A 10 -7.24 -27.98 8.23
C ASP A 10 -6.86 -26.84 9.18
N GLU A 11 -6.38 -27.26 10.33
CA GLU A 11 -5.63 -26.50 11.31
C GLU A 11 -4.32 -25.98 10.68
N SER A 12 -3.93 -24.77 11.09
CA SER A 12 -2.62 -24.10 11.02
C SER A 12 -2.68 -22.76 10.29
N ASP A 13 -2.81 -21.71 11.09
CA ASP A 13 -2.04 -20.48 10.88
C ASP A 13 -1.77 -19.92 12.27
N GLU A 14 -0.62 -20.35 12.79
CA GLU A 14 0.00 -19.77 13.97
C GLU A 14 0.30 -18.29 13.71
N SER A 15 0.20 -17.51 14.78
CA SER A 15 0.66 -16.13 14.86
C SER A 15 2.12 -16.00 14.41
N GLU A 16 2.35 -15.47 13.21
CA GLU A 16 3.66 -14.93 12.84
C GLU A 16 3.74 -13.46 13.26
N ASP A 17 4.71 -13.18 14.14
CA ASP A 17 5.12 -11.84 14.53
C ASP A 17 5.44 -10.98 13.30
N ASP A 18 5.03 -9.71 13.37
CA ASP A 18 5.00 -8.70 12.32
C ASP A 18 6.42 -8.17 11.95
N ASN A 19 7.36 -9.08 11.65
CA ASN A 19 8.63 -8.78 10.99
C ASN A 19 8.46 -9.00 9.48
N PHE A 20 8.35 -7.93 8.69
CA PHE A 20 8.43 -8.04 7.23
C PHE A 20 9.87 -8.38 6.82
N GLU A 21 10.22 -9.65 6.92
CA GLU A 21 11.43 -10.22 6.34
C GLU A 21 11.31 -10.22 4.81
N ILE A 22 12.35 -9.73 4.12
CA ILE A 22 12.49 -9.93 2.68
C ILE A 22 13.61 -10.93 2.47
N GLN A 23 13.23 -12.18 2.15
CA GLN A 23 14.04 -12.97 1.23
C GLN A 23 13.93 -12.31 -0.15
N CYS A 24 15.05 -11.84 -0.68
CA CYS A 24 15.11 -11.28 -2.01
C CYS A 24 15.03 -12.44 -3.02
N SER A 25 13.82 -12.92 -3.33
CA SER A 25 13.62 -14.03 -4.25
C SER A 25 12.71 -13.66 -5.44
N GLN A 26 13.30 -13.90 -6.62
CA GLN A 26 12.69 -14.22 -7.92
C GLN A 26 11.94 -13.11 -8.69
N GLY A 27 12.71 -12.15 -9.18
CA GLY A 27 12.57 -11.69 -10.57
C GLY A 27 13.65 -12.37 -11.43
N LYS A 28 13.31 -12.85 -12.63
CA LYS A 28 14.25 -13.38 -13.63
C LYS A 28 15.25 -12.30 -14.09
N ALA A 29 16.21 -11.96 -13.25
CA ALA A 29 17.48 -11.37 -13.61
C ALA A 29 18.56 -12.42 -13.35
N GLU A 30 18.59 -13.46 -14.19
CA GLU A 30 19.70 -14.43 -14.28
C GLU A 30 20.93 -13.77 -14.92
N THR A 31 21.38 -12.66 -14.36
CA THR A 31 22.73 -12.18 -14.55
C THR A 31 23.21 -11.78 -13.17
N GLU A 32 23.90 -12.70 -12.50
CA GLU A 32 24.79 -12.38 -11.40
C GLU A 32 25.60 -11.14 -11.81
N SER A 33 25.58 -10.10 -10.98
CA SER A 33 26.49 -8.98 -11.19
C SER A 33 27.92 -9.54 -11.16
N GLN A 34 28.68 -9.33 -12.23
CA GLN A 34 30.11 -9.68 -12.26
C GLN A 34 30.92 -8.95 -11.17
N PHE A 35 30.31 -7.93 -10.54
CA PHE A 35 30.95 -7.08 -9.54
C PHE A 35 30.50 -7.36 -8.11
N PHE A 36 29.34 -8.00 -7.90
CA PHE A 36 28.73 -8.10 -6.57
C PHE A 36 28.18 -9.50 -6.30
N ASN A 37 28.68 -10.13 -5.22
CA ASN A 37 28.26 -11.47 -4.77
C ASN A 37 26.77 -11.53 -4.45
N ASN A 38 26.16 -12.70 -4.62
CA ASN A 38 24.72 -12.95 -4.52
C ASN A 38 24.07 -12.34 -3.25
N ILE A 39 23.42 -11.18 -3.44
CA ILE A 39 22.84 -10.30 -2.40
C ILE A 39 21.48 -10.80 -1.91
N SER A 40 21.02 -11.95 -2.40
CA SER A 40 19.74 -12.56 -2.02
C SER A 40 19.64 -12.96 -0.54
N LYS A 41 20.73 -12.83 0.23
CA LYS A 41 20.89 -13.28 1.61
C LYS A 41 20.68 -12.22 2.69
N PHE A 42 20.55 -10.93 2.34
CA PHE A 42 20.52 -9.88 3.36
C PHE A 42 19.10 -9.55 3.82
N ASN A 43 18.81 -9.89 5.07
CA ASN A 43 17.64 -9.42 5.80
C ASN A 43 17.87 -7.97 6.25
N ILE A 44 17.56 -7.00 5.40
CA ILE A 44 17.62 -5.59 5.79
C ILE A 44 16.31 -5.26 6.49
N SER A 45 16.34 -5.06 7.81
CA SER A 45 15.25 -4.44 8.56
C SER A 45 15.68 -3.01 8.95
N ILE A 46 15.10 -2.02 8.28
CA ILE A 46 15.32 -0.60 8.62
C ILE A 46 14.44 -0.17 9.82
N ASN A 47 13.41 -0.96 10.12
CA ASN A 47 12.41 -0.66 11.15
C ASN A 47 12.89 -1.06 12.56
N ASN A 48 13.98 -1.81 12.66
CA ASN A 48 14.58 -2.13 13.95
C ASN A 48 15.38 -0.91 14.47
N SER A 49 15.08 -0.49 15.70
CA SER A 49 15.78 0.61 16.39
C SER A 49 17.29 0.41 16.52
N ASN A 50 17.77 -0.83 16.36
CA ASN A 50 19.20 -1.18 16.44
C ASN A 50 19.94 -1.08 15.10
N THR A 51 19.27 -0.78 13.98
CA THR A 51 19.93 -0.61 12.69
C THR A 51 20.56 0.78 12.60
N ASP A 52 21.88 0.84 12.61
CA ASP A 52 22.67 2.07 12.43
C ASP A 52 22.84 2.34 10.92
N ILE A 53 22.22 3.42 10.46
CA ILE A 53 22.24 3.86 9.06
C ILE A 53 23.04 5.15 8.99
N LYS A 54 24.14 5.13 8.24
CA LYS A 54 24.93 6.32 7.96
C LYS A 54 24.77 6.72 6.50
N ILE A 55 24.28 7.94 6.27
CA ILE A 55 24.30 8.56 4.94
C ILE A 55 25.75 8.89 4.59
N LEU A 56 26.21 8.40 3.44
CA LEU A 56 27.55 8.72 2.94
C LEU A 56 27.50 9.92 2.01
N ASN A 57 26.67 9.85 0.96
CA ASN A 57 26.45 10.95 0.02
C ASN A 57 25.27 10.62 -0.92
N GLN A 58 24.85 11.62 -1.69
CA GLN A 58 24.07 11.40 -2.91
C GLN A 58 24.98 10.94 -4.06
N VAL A 59 24.47 10.08 -4.93
CA VAL A 59 25.15 9.54 -6.11
C VAL A 59 24.31 9.84 -7.35
N ASP A 60 24.96 10.44 -8.36
CA ASP A 60 24.37 10.79 -9.66
C ASP A 60 23.11 11.68 -9.58
N ASP A 61 22.90 12.39 -8.46
CA ASP A 61 21.68 13.15 -8.16
C ASP A 61 20.39 12.30 -8.23
N LYS A 62 20.50 10.99 -7.99
CA LYS A 62 19.40 10.01 -8.13
C LYS A 62 19.31 9.00 -7.00
N PHE A 63 20.45 8.65 -6.43
CA PHE A 63 20.55 7.63 -5.41
C PHE A 63 21.16 8.18 -4.13
N ILE A 64 20.77 7.62 -3.00
CA ILE A 64 21.38 7.90 -1.70
C ILE A 64 22.23 6.70 -1.32
N LEU A 65 23.54 6.92 -1.16
CA LEU A 65 24.47 5.89 -0.72
C LEU A 65 24.47 5.83 0.80
N ILE A 66 24.13 4.67 1.33
CA ILE A 66 24.05 4.42 2.78
C ILE A 66 24.99 3.29 3.19
N LYS A 67 25.52 3.43 4.41
CA LYS A 67 26.24 2.38 5.12
C LYS A 67 25.32 1.85 6.23
N LEU A 68 24.95 0.59 6.13
CA LEU A 68 24.09 -0.12 7.07
C LEU A 68 24.96 -1.01 7.96
N ARG A 69 24.82 -0.88 9.28
CA ARG A 69 25.43 -1.82 10.23
C ARG A 69 24.35 -2.75 10.77
N LEU A 70 24.48 -4.04 10.44
CA LEU A 70 23.53 -5.08 10.81
C LEU A 70 24.13 -5.98 11.90
N SER A 71 23.30 -6.41 12.85
CA SER A 71 23.69 -7.37 13.89
C SER A 71 23.23 -8.76 13.49
N THR A 72 24.11 -9.77 13.60
CA THR A 72 23.80 -11.17 13.23
C THR A 72 22.75 -11.87 14.11
N LYS A 73 22.10 -11.15 15.02
CA LYS A 73 20.96 -11.70 15.78
C LYS A 73 19.72 -11.95 14.92
N ASP A 74 19.64 -11.32 13.74
CA ASP A 74 18.47 -11.36 12.86
C ASP A 74 18.56 -12.43 11.74
N GLU A 75 19.56 -13.34 11.76
CA GLU A 75 19.87 -14.22 10.61
C GLU A 75 19.73 -15.74 10.82
N PHE A 76 19.49 -16.27 12.03
CA PHE A 76 19.59 -17.72 12.24
C PHE A 76 18.39 -18.36 12.95
N GLN A 77 17.36 -18.71 12.18
CA GLN A 77 16.48 -19.83 12.53
C GLN A 77 16.48 -21.01 11.53
N ASN A 78 17.07 -20.92 10.33
CA ASN A 78 16.84 -21.98 9.32
C ASN A 78 18.03 -22.50 8.49
N SER A 79 19.26 -22.49 8.99
CA SER A 79 20.33 -23.29 8.35
C SER A 79 21.21 -24.04 9.35
N GLN A 80 21.08 -25.36 9.37
CA GLN A 80 21.97 -26.29 10.05
C GLN A 80 23.34 -26.36 9.33
N PHE A 81 24.18 -25.33 9.41
CA PHE A 81 25.64 -25.51 9.42
C PHE A 81 26.40 -24.20 9.70
N SER A 82 27.43 -24.33 10.54
CA SER A 82 28.59 -23.45 10.74
C SER A 82 28.56 -22.53 11.98
N SER A 83 29.49 -22.86 12.89
CA SER A 83 29.90 -22.10 14.05
C SER A 83 30.26 -20.65 13.70
N CYS A 84 29.47 -19.68 14.14
CA CYS A 84 29.87 -18.28 14.15
C CYS A 84 29.51 -17.64 15.50
N HIS A 85 30.37 -16.74 15.96
CA HIS A 85 30.33 -16.17 17.29
C HIS A 85 29.12 -15.22 17.46
N MET A 86 28.50 -15.27 18.64
CA MET A 86 27.24 -14.61 19.02
C MET A 86 27.23 -13.05 19.03
N ASN A 87 28.19 -12.36 18.38
CA ASN A 87 28.32 -10.89 18.38
C ASN A 87 28.89 -10.31 17.07
N ASP A 88 28.74 -11.00 15.94
CA ASP A 88 29.22 -10.45 14.68
C ASP A 88 28.30 -9.33 14.17
N THR A 89 28.90 -8.20 13.79
CA THR A 89 28.20 -7.13 13.07
C THR A 89 28.83 -7.09 11.70
N HIS A 90 27.99 -7.13 10.67
CA HIS A 90 28.43 -6.96 9.31
C HIS A 90 27.93 -5.62 8.78
N THR A 91 28.65 -5.06 7.82
CA THR A 91 28.36 -3.75 7.28
C THR A 91 28.00 -3.89 5.81
N VAL A 92 26.83 -3.40 5.42
CA VAL A 92 26.38 -3.42 4.02
C VAL A 92 26.39 -2.00 3.47
N LEU A 93 26.99 -1.82 2.30
CA LEU A 93 26.84 -0.60 1.51
C LEU A 93 25.65 -0.78 0.57
N ALA A 94 24.72 0.16 0.55
CA ALA A 94 23.52 0.09 -0.30
C ALA A 94 23.18 1.44 -0.95
N LEU A 95 22.49 1.37 -2.10
CA LEU A 95 21.88 2.52 -2.76
C LEU A 95 20.38 2.51 -2.53
N LEU A 96 19.84 3.67 -2.18
CA LEU A 96 18.40 3.94 -2.16
C LEU A 96 18.03 4.78 -3.39
N ASP A 97 16.98 4.40 -4.12
CA ASP A 97 16.40 5.25 -5.16
C ASP A 97 15.63 6.40 -4.50
N GLN A 98 16.11 7.64 -4.65
CA GLN A 98 15.57 8.79 -3.92
C GLN A 98 14.10 9.06 -4.27
N HIS A 99 13.74 8.88 -5.55
CA HIS A 99 12.39 9.12 -6.03
C HIS A 99 11.46 8.03 -5.51
N ALA A 100 11.85 6.77 -5.65
CA ALA A 100 11.06 5.63 -5.20
C ALA A 100 10.82 5.64 -3.68
N CYS A 101 11.83 6.04 -2.90
CA CYS A 101 11.73 6.14 -1.44
C CYS A 101 10.77 7.26 -1.03
N ASP A 102 10.91 8.46 -1.60
CA ASP A 102 10.04 9.59 -1.27
C ASP A 102 8.59 9.37 -1.76
N GLU A 103 8.41 8.72 -2.91
CA GLU A 103 7.11 8.28 -3.40
C GLU A 103 6.41 7.33 -2.41
N ARG A 104 7.16 6.39 -1.81
CA ARG A 104 6.65 5.45 -0.80
C ARG A 104 6.24 6.19 0.48
N ILE A 105 7.10 7.06 1.01
CA ILE A 105 6.81 7.89 2.20
C ILE A 105 5.52 8.69 1.99
N LYS A 106 5.41 9.35 0.84
CA LYS A 106 4.25 10.19 0.51
C LYS A 106 2.99 9.37 0.33
N LEU A 107 3.06 8.20 -0.30
CA LEU A 107 1.89 7.34 -0.48
C LEU A 107 1.33 6.87 0.87
N GLU A 108 2.18 6.37 1.77
CA GLU A 108 1.71 5.86 3.06
C GLU A 108 1.11 6.96 3.93
N ASN A 109 1.72 8.14 3.94
CA ASN A 109 1.15 9.31 4.61
C ASN A 109 -0.20 9.73 4.02
N LEU A 110 -0.34 9.73 2.70
CA LEU A 110 -1.61 10.06 2.03
C LEU A 110 -2.70 9.04 2.36
N ILE A 111 -2.38 7.74 2.39
CA ILE A 111 -3.34 6.70 2.78
C ILE A 111 -3.69 6.83 4.26
N LYS A 112 -2.70 6.94 5.15
CA LYS A 112 -2.91 7.08 6.60
C LYS A 112 -3.83 8.25 6.91
N ASN A 113 -3.56 9.41 6.33
CA ASN A 113 -4.40 10.61 6.52
C ASN A 113 -5.81 10.40 5.97
N TYR A 114 -5.96 9.81 4.79
CA TYR A 114 -7.28 9.54 4.22
C TYR A 114 -8.10 8.56 5.10
N ILE A 115 -7.48 7.48 5.58
CA ILE A 115 -8.12 6.51 6.48
C ILE A 115 -8.46 7.15 7.84
N TYR A 116 -7.61 8.02 8.35
CA TYR A 116 -7.89 8.77 9.56
C TYR A 116 -9.14 9.66 9.38
N ASP A 117 -9.21 10.42 8.29
CA ASP A 117 -10.31 11.35 8.01
C ASP A 117 -11.67 10.65 7.85
N ILE A 118 -11.72 9.50 7.16
CA ILE A 118 -12.98 8.74 6.98
C ILE A 118 -13.48 8.09 8.26
N ASN A 119 -12.60 7.82 9.23
CA ASN A 119 -12.96 7.16 10.49
C ASN A 119 -13.30 8.13 11.63
N HIS A 120 -12.76 9.36 11.62
CA HIS A 120 -12.85 10.28 12.76
C HIS A 120 -13.61 11.57 12.48
N ILE A 121 -13.66 12.01 11.23
CA ILE A 121 -14.33 13.24 10.84
C ILE A 121 -15.66 12.82 10.20
N ASP A 122 -16.70 13.63 10.36
CA ASP A 122 -17.91 13.58 9.52
C ASP A 122 -17.59 14.04 8.07
N SER A 123 -16.43 13.63 7.56
CA SER A 123 -15.77 14.02 6.32
C SER A 123 -16.62 13.68 5.11
N ILE A 124 -17.55 12.75 5.24
CA ILE A 124 -18.49 12.42 4.17
C ILE A 124 -19.43 13.59 3.85
N ALA A 125 -19.74 14.47 4.83
CA ALA A 125 -20.46 15.71 4.54
C ALA A 125 -19.62 16.70 3.71
N ASN A 126 -18.30 16.68 3.89
CA ASN A 126 -17.36 17.56 3.17
C ASN A 126 -17.12 17.10 1.72
N TYR A 127 -17.35 15.82 1.41
CA TYR A 127 -17.16 15.26 0.07
C TYR A 127 -18.26 15.59 -0.94
N LYS A 128 -19.25 16.41 -0.56
CA LYS A 128 -20.35 16.78 -1.45
C LYS A 128 -19.84 17.60 -2.64
N ILE A 129 -20.08 17.13 -3.85
CA ILE A 129 -19.70 17.86 -5.07
C ILE A 129 -20.78 18.87 -5.47
N ILE A 130 -20.35 20.04 -5.93
CA ILE A 130 -21.25 21.14 -6.33
C ILE A 130 -22.16 20.73 -7.50
N ARG A 131 -21.59 19.99 -8.46
CA ARG A 131 -22.30 19.48 -9.63
C ARG A 131 -22.20 17.95 -9.62
N PRO A 132 -23.30 17.23 -9.36
CA PRO A 132 -23.31 15.78 -9.44
C PRO A 132 -22.83 15.27 -10.80
N ILE A 133 -22.07 14.18 -10.79
CA ILE A 133 -21.61 13.52 -12.02
C ILE A 133 -22.66 12.47 -12.40
N GLU A 134 -23.19 12.56 -13.61
CA GLU A 134 -24.13 11.58 -14.14
C GLU A 134 -23.37 10.46 -14.85
N ILE A 135 -23.62 9.22 -14.43
CA ILE A 135 -23.13 8.00 -15.07
C ILE A 135 -24.32 7.13 -15.48
N VAL A 136 -24.17 6.40 -16.56
CA VAL A 136 -25.18 5.45 -17.05
C VAL A 136 -24.77 4.06 -16.59
N LEU A 137 -25.69 3.27 -16.05
CA LEU A 137 -25.44 1.91 -15.57
C LEU A 137 -26.57 0.96 -15.98
N THR A 138 -26.25 -0.31 -16.19
CA THR A 138 -27.26 -1.35 -16.48
C THR A 138 -28.07 -1.67 -15.22
N VAL A 139 -29.16 -2.42 -15.38
CA VAL A 139 -30.01 -2.84 -14.25
C VAL A 139 -29.23 -3.71 -13.25
N GLU A 140 -28.39 -4.64 -13.72
CA GLU A 140 -27.55 -5.48 -12.86
C GLU A 140 -26.52 -4.65 -12.09
N GLU A 141 -25.94 -3.64 -12.74
CA GLU A 141 -24.97 -2.73 -12.10
C GLU A 141 -25.60 -1.90 -11.00
N ILE A 142 -26.85 -1.46 -11.20
CA ILE A 142 -27.61 -0.72 -10.20
C ILE A 142 -27.92 -1.61 -9.00
N GLN A 143 -28.30 -2.87 -9.22
CA GLN A 143 -28.49 -3.84 -8.14
C GLN A 143 -27.20 -4.03 -7.33
N LEU A 144 -26.04 -4.17 -8.00
CA LEU A 144 -24.75 -4.26 -7.31
C LEU A 144 -24.40 -2.99 -6.53
N LEU A 145 -24.66 -1.83 -7.13
CA LEU A 145 -24.41 -0.53 -6.55
C LEU A 145 -25.28 -0.28 -5.30
N GLU A 146 -26.55 -0.72 -5.31
CA GLU A 146 -27.42 -0.73 -4.13
C GLU A 146 -26.93 -1.72 -3.07
N ASN A 147 -26.59 -2.95 -3.46
CA ASN A 147 -26.08 -3.99 -2.56
C ASN A 147 -24.79 -3.58 -1.84
N PHE A 148 -23.91 -2.84 -2.52
CA PHE A 148 -22.62 -2.37 -1.98
C PHE A 148 -22.60 -0.87 -1.64
N LYS A 149 -23.78 -0.26 -1.47
CA LYS A 149 -23.92 1.17 -1.15
C LYS A 149 -23.12 1.58 0.08
N ASN A 150 -23.12 0.75 1.13
CA ASN A 150 -22.39 1.04 2.37
C ASN A 150 -20.87 1.04 2.15
N ASN A 151 -20.35 0.11 1.33
CA ASN A 151 -18.93 0.07 0.97
C ASN A 151 -18.52 1.34 0.22
N LEU A 152 -19.30 1.74 -0.79
CA LEU A 152 -19.05 2.98 -1.53
C LEU A 152 -19.12 4.20 -0.61
N SER A 153 -20.12 4.26 0.27
CA SER A 153 -20.32 5.36 1.20
C SER A 153 -19.17 5.50 2.21
N PHE A 154 -18.62 4.37 2.69
CA PHE A 154 -17.43 4.35 3.54
C PHE A 154 -16.23 5.00 2.85
N TRP A 155 -16.05 4.75 1.55
CA TRP A 155 -15.02 5.37 0.72
C TRP A 155 -15.39 6.79 0.23
N GLY A 156 -16.38 7.43 0.84
CA GLY A 156 -16.79 8.79 0.50
C GLY A 156 -17.54 8.93 -0.82
N ILE A 157 -17.95 7.81 -1.44
CA ILE A 157 -18.69 7.78 -2.71
C ILE A 157 -20.18 7.60 -2.39
N ARG A 158 -20.98 8.64 -2.61
CA ARG A 158 -22.44 8.57 -2.49
C ARG A 158 -23.10 8.88 -3.83
N PHE A 159 -24.29 8.34 -4.02
CA PHE A 159 -25.03 8.46 -5.24
C PHE A 159 -26.54 8.49 -5.00
N ASP A 160 -27.26 9.04 -5.98
CA ASP A 160 -28.71 8.98 -6.10
C ASP A 160 -29.09 8.31 -7.42
N ILE A 161 -30.02 7.36 -7.38
CA ILE A 161 -30.56 6.71 -8.59
C ILE A 161 -31.76 7.53 -9.05
N LEU A 162 -31.74 8.01 -10.30
CA LEU A 162 -32.88 8.71 -10.87
C LEU A 162 -33.95 7.69 -11.24
N LYS A 163 -35.13 7.80 -10.64
CA LYS A 163 -36.31 7.06 -11.06
C LYS A 163 -36.90 7.76 -12.28
N ASN A 164 -36.96 7.09 -13.43
CA ASN A 164 -37.75 7.59 -14.56
C ASN A 164 -39.22 7.66 -14.10
N GLY A 165 -39.83 8.84 -14.24
CA GLY A 165 -41.22 9.05 -13.86
C GLY A 165 -42.15 8.30 -14.80
N ASN A 166 -42.95 7.37 -14.25
CA ASN A 166 -44.17 6.80 -14.82
C ASN A 166 -44.10 6.37 -16.29
N SER A 167 -43.21 5.44 -16.62
CA SER A 167 -43.41 4.54 -17.75
C SER A 167 -43.21 3.11 -17.26
N ASP A 168 -44.31 2.38 -17.15
CA ASP A 168 -44.36 0.92 -16.90
C ASP A 168 -43.83 0.11 -18.09
N ASP A 169 -42.94 0.69 -18.91
CA ASP A 169 -42.47 0.11 -20.16
C ASP A 169 -40.94 0.02 -20.16
N TYR A 170 -40.50 -1.23 -20.37
CA TYR A 170 -39.14 -1.76 -20.60
C TYR A 170 -38.23 -1.98 -19.37
N GLU A 171 -38.10 -3.27 -19.03
CA GLU A 171 -37.29 -3.82 -17.92
C GLU A 171 -35.77 -3.79 -18.16
N ASP A 172 -35.28 -3.26 -19.28
CA ASP A 172 -33.88 -3.44 -19.74
C ASP A 172 -33.13 -2.14 -20.09
N GLU A 173 -33.66 -0.96 -19.76
CA GLU A 173 -32.96 0.29 -20.09
C GLU A 173 -31.91 0.69 -19.03
N ASP A 174 -30.73 1.02 -19.54
CA ASP A 174 -29.65 1.75 -18.87
C ASP A 174 -30.22 2.95 -18.08
N LYS A 175 -29.97 3.02 -16.76
CA LYS A 175 -30.45 4.13 -15.92
C LYS A 175 -29.34 5.10 -15.56
N ILE A 176 -29.75 6.35 -15.34
CA ILE A 176 -28.85 7.43 -14.91
C ILE A 176 -28.70 7.41 -13.39
N VAL A 177 -27.46 7.33 -12.94
CA VAL A 177 -27.05 7.43 -11.54
C VAL A 177 -26.24 8.72 -11.36
N ARG A 178 -26.62 9.52 -10.36
CA ARG A 178 -25.93 10.75 -9.98
C ARG A 178 -24.96 10.47 -8.85
N ILE A 179 -23.67 10.56 -9.10
CA ILE A 179 -22.67 10.60 -8.03
C ILE A 179 -22.74 11.97 -7.38
N THR A 180 -23.00 12.01 -6.07
CA THR A 180 -23.24 13.26 -5.31
C THR A 180 -22.12 13.59 -4.34
N HIS A 181 -21.31 12.59 -3.95
CA HIS A 181 -20.18 12.80 -3.07
C HIS A 181 -18.97 12.02 -3.60
N LEU A 182 -17.80 12.64 -3.53
CA LEU A 182 -16.50 12.08 -3.88
C LEU A 182 -15.42 12.70 -2.99
N PRO A 183 -14.43 11.92 -2.51
CA PRO A 183 -13.34 12.49 -1.72
C PRO A 183 -12.64 13.63 -2.46
N ASP A 184 -12.35 14.74 -1.77
CA ASP A 184 -11.84 15.99 -2.37
C ASP A 184 -10.59 15.76 -3.23
N PHE A 185 -9.70 14.87 -2.78
CA PHE A 185 -8.49 14.56 -3.50
C PHE A 185 -8.74 13.85 -4.84
N THR A 186 -9.93 13.27 -5.06
CA THR A 186 -10.34 12.64 -6.32
C THR A 186 -11.06 13.60 -7.27
N GLN A 187 -11.66 14.66 -6.74
CA GLN A 187 -12.49 15.60 -7.50
C GLN A 187 -11.73 16.26 -8.66
N SER A 188 -10.46 16.62 -8.45
CA SER A 188 -9.61 17.19 -9.51
C SER A 188 -9.40 16.28 -10.72
N ARG A 189 -9.66 14.97 -10.57
CA ARG A 189 -9.58 13.97 -11.65
C ARG A 189 -10.93 13.79 -12.32
N PHE A 190 -12.01 13.63 -11.54
CA PHE A 190 -13.32 13.23 -12.06
C PHE A 190 -14.25 14.39 -12.42
N LEU A 191 -14.07 15.60 -11.85
CA LEU A 191 -14.89 16.77 -12.20
C LEU A 191 -14.40 17.49 -13.47
N LYS A 192 -13.40 16.95 -14.16
CA LYS A 192 -12.99 17.45 -15.47
C LYS A 192 -13.95 16.93 -16.54
N ASN A 193 -14.33 17.77 -17.50
CA ASN A 193 -15.19 17.37 -18.60
C ASN A 193 -14.69 16.11 -19.30
N GLY A 194 -15.57 15.13 -19.54
CA GLY A 194 -15.24 13.89 -20.25
C GLY A 194 -14.60 12.80 -19.37
N LYS A 195 -14.63 12.95 -18.04
CA LYS A 195 -14.08 11.97 -17.08
C LYS A 195 -15.14 11.10 -16.41
N GLU A 196 -16.40 11.26 -16.79
CA GLU A 196 -17.53 10.47 -16.31
C GLU A 196 -17.35 8.99 -16.64
N PHE A 197 -16.80 8.68 -17.82
CA PHE A 197 -16.47 7.31 -18.23
C PHE A 197 -15.41 6.67 -17.34
N GLU A 198 -14.39 7.42 -16.92
CA GLU A 198 -13.32 6.93 -16.05
C GLU A 198 -13.86 6.62 -14.65
N LEU A 199 -14.73 7.50 -14.12
CA LEU A 199 -15.42 7.28 -12.85
C LEU A 199 -16.36 6.07 -12.93
N ARG A 200 -17.17 5.97 -14.00
CA ARG A 200 -18.07 4.83 -14.26
C ARG A 200 -17.28 3.52 -14.23
N ASN A 201 -16.18 3.44 -14.96
CA ASN A 201 -15.36 2.23 -15.02
C ASN A 201 -14.70 1.91 -13.68
N GLY A 202 -14.25 2.92 -12.94
CA GLY A 202 -13.70 2.73 -11.60
C GLY A 202 -14.71 2.13 -10.63
N ILE A 203 -15.95 2.64 -10.65
CA ILE A 203 -17.06 2.11 -9.84
C ILE A 203 -17.42 0.69 -10.28
N ARG A 204 -17.59 0.44 -11.59
CA ARG A 204 -17.88 -0.89 -12.14
C ARG A 204 -16.82 -1.92 -11.72
N GLN A 205 -15.55 -1.57 -11.86
CA GLN A 205 -14.43 -2.42 -11.48
C GLN A 205 -14.48 -2.74 -9.98
N TYR A 206 -14.71 -1.75 -9.12
CA TYR A 206 -14.82 -1.97 -7.68
C TYR A 206 -15.97 -2.91 -7.31
N LEU A 207 -17.15 -2.70 -7.89
CA LEU A 207 -18.33 -3.57 -7.68
C LEU A 207 -18.03 -5.01 -8.10
N PHE A 208 -17.40 -5.19 -9.26
CA PHE A 208 -16.99 -6.48 -9.78
C PHE A 208 -15.96 -7.17 -8.86
N ASP A 209 -14.98 -6.42 -8.35
CA ASP A 209 -13.95 -6.99 -7.48
C ASP A 209 -14.48 -7.40 -6.11
N ILE A 210 -15.46 -6.66 -5.56
CA ILE A 210 -16.15 -7.10 -4.34
C ILE A 210 -17.00 -8.35 -4.61
N LEU A 211 -17.75 -8.37 -5.74
CA LEU A 211 -18.59 -9.50 -6.11
C LEU A 211 -17.78 -10.80 -6.22
N ASN A 212 -16.59 -10.72 -6.83
CA ASN A 212 -15.68 -11.85 -7.02
C ASN A 212 -14.69 -12.07 -5.86
N GLN A 213 -14.91 -11.42 -4.71
CA GLN A 213 -14.09 -11.57 -3.51
C GLN A 213 -12.60 -11.22 -3.68
N LYS A 214 -12.24 -10.48 -4.74
CA LYS A 214 -10.90 -9.88 -4.91
C LYS A 214 -10.69 -8.72 -3.94
N LYS A 215 -11.77 -7.99 -3.62
CA LYS A 215 -11.83 -7.00 -2.56
C LYS A 215 -12.71 -7.52 -1.44
N ARG A 216 -12.27 -7.40 -0.20
CA ARG A 216 -13.03 -7.87 0.96
C ARG A 216 -14.22 -6.94 1.20
N LYS A 217 -15.39 -7.51 1.49
CA LYS A 217 -16.57 -6.72 1.87
C LYS A 217 -16.27 -5.95 3.16
N TYR A 218 -16.68 -4.69 3.21
CA TYR A 218 -16.69 -3.93 4.45
C TYR A 218 -17.73 -4.58 5.39
N SER A 219 -17.24 -5.32 6.37
CA SER A 219 -17.96 -5.55 7.61
C SER A 219 -17.34 -4.53 8.55
N SER A 220 -18.13 -3.67 9.20
CA SER A 220 -17.65 -2.67 10.16
C SER A 220 -16.45 -3.22 10.92
N CYS A 221 -15.26 -2.68 10.66
CA CYS A 221 -14.03 -3.10 11.31
C CYS A 221 -14.13 -2.73 12.78
N GLN A 222 -14.81 -3.56 13.58
CA GLN A 222 -14.34 -3.81 14.92
C GLN A 222 -13.05 -4.58 14.70
N VAL A 223 -11.93 -3.85 14.66
CA VAL A 223 -10.63 -4.50 14.88
C VAL A 223 -10.77 -5.09 16.27
N VAL A 224 -10.90 -6.41 16.33
CA VAL A 224 -10.95 -7.15 17.57
C VAL A 224 -9.55 -7.71 17.80
N ASP A 225 -9.01 -7.53 19.00
CA ASP A 225 -7.79 -8.25 19.37
C ASP A 225 -8.06 -9.78 19.39
N VAL A 226 -7.01 -10.58 19.56
CA VAL A 226 -7.10 -12.05 19.68
C VAL A 226 -8.06 -12.48 20.83
N GLY A 227 -8.40 -11.55 21.73
CA GLY A 227 -9.36 -11.73 22.83
C GLY A 227 -10.77 -11.20 22.57
N GLY A 228 -11.09 -10.70 21.37
CA GLY A 228 -12.44 -10.21 21.02
C GLY A 228 -12.74 -8.78 21.49
N ASN A 229 -11.79 -8.03 22.02
CA ASN A 229 -12.00 -6.63 22.45
C ASN A 229 -11.88 -5.68 21.27
N SER A 230 -12.80 -4.72 21.16
CA SER A 230 -12.68 -3.62 20.20
C SER A 230 -11.41 -2.81 20.45
N VAL A 231 -10.40 -2.99 19.60
CA VAL A 231 -9.22 -2.14 19.53
C VAL A 231 -9.66 -0.85 18.86
N GLY A 232 -9.80 0.21 19.67
CA GLY A 232 -10.03 1.55 19.14
C GLY A 232 -8.90 1.93 18.20
N GLY A 233 -9.22 2.13 16.93
CA GLY A 233 -8.25 2.41 15.87
C GLY A 233 -7.57 3.76 16.05
N ASN A 234 -6.37 3.76 16.64
CA ASN A 234 -5.51 4.94 16.79
C ASN A 234 -4.94 5.47 15.45
N GLY A 235 -5.48 5.04 14.29
CA GLY A 235 -5.00 5.42 12.97
C GLY A 235 -3.71 4.74 12.52
N ASP A 236 -3.09 3.92 13.38
CA ASP A 236 -1.86 3.22 13.03
C ASP A 236 -2.12 2.02 12.12
N GLU A 237 -3.24 1.30 12.25
CA GLU A 237 -3.58 0.12 11.44
C GLU A 237 -4.19 0.44 10.06
N TRP A 238 -3.87 1.60 9.49
CA TRP A 238 -4.41 2.06 8.21
C TRP A 238 -4.20 1.05 7.06
N TRP A 239 -3.15 0.23 7.14
CA TRP A 239 -2.82 -0.77 6.12
C TRP A 239 -3.90 -1.85 5.98
N LEU A 240 -4.65 -2.15 7.05
CA LEU A 240 -5.74 -3.13 7.04
C LEU A 240 -6.86 -2.73 6.08
N TYR A 241 -6.96 -1.44 5.72
CA TYR A 241 -7.97 -0.89 4.83
C TYR A 241 -7.61 -1.04 3.34
N ILE A 242 -6.33 -1.23 2.99
CA ILE A 242 -5.88 -1.32 1.59
C ILE A 242 -6.61 -2.42 0.80
N PRO A 243 -6.79 -3.66 1.32
CA PRO A 243 -7.51 -4.72 0.60
C PRO A 243 -9.00 -4.43 0.34
N HIS A 244 -9.57 -3.44 1.02
CA HIS A 244 -10.97 -3.01 0.89
C HIS A 244 -11.14 -1.78 -0.01
N MET A 245 -10.03 -1.08 -0.30
CA MET A 245 -10.02 0.20 -1.01
C MET A 245 -10.30 0.02 -2.50
N PRO A 246 -11.17 0.87 -3.10
CA PRO A 246 -11.33 0.95 -4.55
C PRO A 246 -10.01 1.30 -5.22
N ASP A 247 -9.63 0.55 -6.27
CA ASP A 247 -8.38 0.80 -6.97
C ASP A 247 -8.34 2.19 -7.60
N MET A 248 -9.49 2.70 -8.07
CA MET A 248 -9.60 4.09 -8.56
C MET A 248 -9.14 5.13 -7.52
N ILE A 249 -9.34 4.88 -6.22
CA ILE A 249 -8.87 5.75 -5.15
C ILE A 249 -7.36 5.55 -4.93
N LEU A 250 -6.93 4.30 -4.78
CA LEU A 250 -5.52 3.97 -4.55
C LEU A 250 -4.62 4.49 -5.67
N GLU A 251 -5.04 4.37 -6.93
CA GLU A 251 -4.31 4.86 -8.10
C GLU A 251 -4.23 6.40 -8.16
N ILE A 252 -5.23 7.11 -7.62
CA ILE A 252 -5.13 8.58 -7.46
C ILE A 252 -4.11 8.93 -6.39
N LEU A 253 -4.08 8.20 -5.26
CA LEU A 253 -3.11 8.42 -4.19
C LEU A 253 -1.68 8.13 -4.66
N LYS A 254 -1.46 7.02 -5.39
CA LYS A 254 -0.18 6.72 -6.06
C LYS A 254 0.24 7.81 -7.04
N SER A 255 -0.69 8.27 -7.89
CA SER A 255 -0.39 9.36 -8.83
C SER A 255 -0.06 10.67 -8.11
N LYS A 256 -0.66 10.95 -6.95
CA LYS A 256 -0.37 12.11 -6.12
C LYS A 256 0.98 12.01 -5.43
N SER A 257 1.34 10.84 -4.88
CA SER A 257 2.66 10.65 -4.28
C SER A 257 3.77 10.79 -5.32
N CYS A 258 3.62 10.17 -6.49
CA CYS A 258 4.60 10.24 -7.58
C CYS A 258 4.86 11.69 -8.05
N ARG A 259 3.79 12.48 -8.28
CA ARG A 259 3.92 13.88 -8.76
C ARG A 259 4.51 14.85 -7.75
N SER A 260 4.45 14.51 -6.47
CA SER A 260 4.96 15.37 -5.39
C SER A 260 6.32 14.88 -4.88
N ALA A 261 6.78 13.70 -5.28
CA ALA A 261 8.06 13.12 -4.88
C ALA A 261 9.25 13.90 -5.47
N VAL A 262 10.40 13.82 -4.79
CA VAL A 262 11.70 14.27 -5.30
C VAL A 262 11.93 13.67 -6.69
N MET A 263 12.40 14.47 -7.64
CA MET A 263 12.63 14.05 -9.02
C MET A 263 14.02 13.44 -9.19
N PHE A 264 14.18 12.65 -10.25
CA PHE A 264 15.51 12.24 -10.72
C PHE A 264 16.31 13.46 -11.18
N GLY A 265 17.53 13.61 -10.67
CA GLY A 265 18.39 14.77 -10.96
C GLY A 265 18.24 15.92 -9.96
N ASP A 266 17.32 15.83 -9.00
CA ASP A 266 17.27 16.78 -7.90
C ASP A 266 18.46 16.55 -6.98
N LYS A 267 19.28 17.58 -6.77
CA LYS A 267 20.39 17.54 -5.82
C LYS A 267 19.86 17.69 -4.40
N LEU A 268 20.21 16.75 -3.53
CA LEU A 268 19.86 16.74 -2.12
C LEU A 268 21.09 17.02 -1.27
N SER A 269 20.92 17.86 -0.25
CA SER A 269 21.88 17.98 0.85
C SER A 269 21.95 16.68 1.66
N ILE A 270 23.01 16.53 2.46
CA ILE A 270 23.16 15.35 3.33
C ILE A 270 22.04 15.34 4.37
N GLU A 271 21.63 16.51 4.87
CA GLU A 271 20.52 16.67 5.81
C GLU A 271 19.17 16.27 5.19
N GLU A 272 18.93 16.60 3.91
CA GLU A 272 17.74 16.15 3.19
C GLU A 272 17.74 14.64 2.94
N CYS A 273 18.90 14.06 2.61
CA CYS A 273 19.07 12.61 2.49
C CYS A 273 18.77 11.92 3.82
N ASP A 274 19.32 12.43 4.92
CA ASP A 274 19.13 11.89 6.28
C ASP A 274 17.65 11.92 6.67
N ARG A 275 16.99 13.06 6.47
CA ARG A 275 15.56 13.19 6.73
C ARG A 275 14.71 12.23 5.89
N LEU A 276 15.03 12.08 4.60
CA LEU A 276 14.31 11.17 3.72
C LEU A 276 14.46 9.72 4.21
N VAL A 277 15.67 9.31 4.56
CA VAL A 277 15.92 7.97 5.10
C VAL A 277 15.19 7.76 6.41
N GLU A 278 15.23 8.73 7.33
CA GLU A 278 14.53 8.65 8.61
C GLU A 278 13.01 8.51 8.42
N GLN A 279 12.42 9.30 7.51
CA GLN A 279 11.01 9.16 7.14
C GLN A 279 10.70 7.80 6.50
N LEU A 280 11.60 7.26 5.68
CA LEU A 280 11.46 5.94 5.08
C LEU A 280 11.37 4.85 6.15
N ARG A 281 12.16 4.94 7.24
CA ARG A 281 12.12 3.96 8.34
C ARG A 281 10.78 3.89 9.06
N GLN A 282 10.01 4.97 9.01
CA GLN A 282 8.69 5.03 9.65
C GLN A 282 7.59 4.45 8.74
N THR A 283 7.92 4.03 7.52
CA THR A 283 6.98 3.38 6.60
C THR A 283 6.86 1.89 6.89
N ARG A 284 5.70 1.30 6.60
CA ARG A 284 5.47 -0.14 6.76
C ARG A 284 6.23 -0.95 5.71
N ILE A 285 6.41 -0.41 4.50
CA ILE A 285 7.07 -1.12 3.38
C ILE A 285 8.23 -0.29 2.79
N PRO A 286 9.33 -0.08 3.54
CA PRO A 286 10.42 0.84 3.16
C PRO A 286 11.21 0.42 1.92
N PHE A 287 11.23 -0.88 1.61
CA PHE A 287 12.05 -1.45 0.53
C PHE A 287 11.33 -1.64 -0.80
N ARG A 288 10.06 -1.25 -0.90
CA ARG A 288 9.31 -1.29 -2.16
C ARG A 288 8.79 0.09 -2.50
N CYS A 289 8.97 0.52 -3.74
CA CYS A 289 8.33 1.74 -4.24
C CYS A 289 6.80 1.62 -4.22
N ALA A 290 6.05 2.70 -4.47
CA ALA A 290 4.58 2.65 -4.52
C ALA A 290 4.04 1.72 -5.61
N HIS A 291 4.88 1.38 -6.59
CA HIS A 291 4.57 0.49 -7.71
C HIS A 291 5.08 -0.95 -7.51
N GLY A 292 5.69 -1.27 -6.36
CA GLY A 292 6.06 -2.64 -5.98
C GLY A 292 7.47 -3.11 -6.41
N ARG A 293 8.27 -2.24 -7.03
CA ARG A 293 9.68 -2.54 -7.36
C ARG A 293 10.58 -2.31 -6.13
N PRO A 294 11.73 -3.01 -6.00
CA PRO A 294 12.71 -2.70 -4.96
C PRO A 294 13.14 -1.23 -5.03
N SER A 295 13.12 -0.53 -3.89
CA SER A 295 13.63 0.84 -3.75
C SER A 295 15.09 0.88 -3.27
N VAL A 296 15.66 -0.28 -2.94
CA VAL A 296 16.99 -0.43 -2.35
C VAL A 296 17.77 -1.49 -3.10
N ALA A 297 19.01 -1.16 -3.44
CA ALA A 297 19.96 -2.05 -4.07
C ALA A 297 21.22 -2.14 -3.20
N PRO A 298 21.43 -3.23 -2.47
CA PRO A 298 22.69 -3.43 -1.78
C PRO A 298 23.81 -3.60 -2.81
N LEU A 299 25.00 -3.12 -2.48
CA LEU A 299 26.18 -3.15 -3.34
C LEU A 299 27.15 -4.21 -2.85
N ILE A 300 27.67 -4.04 -1.65
CA ILE A 300 28.76 -4.87 -1.12
C ILE A 300 28.64 -5.01 0.39
N GLU A 301 29.01 -6.17 0.90
CA GLU A 301 29.28 -6.39 2.31
C GLU A 301 30.75 -6.09 2.59
N LEU A 302 30.99 -5.18 3.53
CA LEU A 302 32.31 -4.85 4.01
C LEU A 302 32.66 -5.82 5.13
N GLU A 303 33.71 -6.61 4.91
CA GLU A 303 34.32 -7.42 5.95
C GLU A 303 34.74 -6.52 7.12
N LYS A 304 34.68 -7.03 8.36
CA LYS A 304 35.21 -6.30 9.52
C LYS A 304 36.64 -5.90 9.21
N ASP A 305 36.95 -4.61 9.36
CA ASP A 305 38.34 -4.17 9.46
C ASP A 305 38.97 -4.98 10.60
N GLY A 306 39.79 -5.98 10.23
CA GLY A 306 40.66 -6.67 11.15
C GLY A 306 41.61 -5.62 11.68
N GLY A 307 41.27 -5.04 12.84
CA GLY A 307 42.11 -4.09 13.55
C GLY A 307 43.49 -4.69 13.67
N LYS A 308 44.44 -4.13 12.92
CA LYS A 308 45.86 -4.30 13.16
C LYS A 308 46.29 -3.37 14.28
#